data_AF-A0A4Q3UEQ3-F1
#
_entry.id   AF-A0A4Q3UEQ3-F1
#
_cell.length_a   1.000
_cell.length_b   1.000
_cell.length_c   1.000
_cell.angle_alpha   90.00
_cell.angle_beta   90.00
_cell.angle_gamma   90.00
#
_symmetry.space_group_name_H-M   'P 1'
#
loop_
_entity.id
_entity.type
_entity.pdbx_description
1 polymer ?
#
loop_
_entity_poly.entity_id
_entity_poly.type
_entity_poly.pdbx_seq_one_letter_code
_entity_poly.pdbx_strand_id
1 'polypeptide(L)'
;MFGTILLSMMMAEGPRVKVTGGTIEGTVEGGIRTFKGVPFAAPPVGELRWREPQPVVSWKGVRPADAFGPRPMQLPVFSDMVFRSPRVDEDCLYLNVWAPATGKKLPVLVYFYGGGFVAGAADEPRYDGA
;
A
#
# COMPACT_ATOMS: atom_id res chain seq x y z
N MET A 1 38.86 -17.02 24.49
CA MET A 1 38.38 -17.48 23.17
C MET A 1 36.88 -17.71 23.29
N PHE A 2 36.07 -16.65 23.21
CA PHE A 2 34.60 -16.75 23.20
C PHE A 2 34.14 -16.05 21.93
N GLY A 3 33.86 -16.85 20.89
CA GLY A 3 33.37 -16.38 19.61
C GLY A 3 31.86 -16.20 19.69
N THR A 4 31.41 -14.96 19.66
CA THR A 4 29.99 -14.63 19.50
C THR A 4 29.58 -14.95 18.07
N ILE A 5 28.78 -16.01 17.89
CA ILE A 5 28.15 -16.32 16.61
C ILE A 5 27.04 -15.29 16.39
N LEU A 6 27.24 -14.32 15.51
CA LEU A 6 26.16 -13.50 14.98
C LEU A 6 25.29 -14.39 14.09
N LEU A 7 24.12 -14.78 14.59
CA LEU A 7 23.08 -15.39 13.79
C LEU A 7 22.50 -14.31 12.86
N SER A 8 22.96 -14.26 11.62
CA SER A 8 22.34 -13.44 10.58
C SER A 8 20.96 -14.03 10.27
N MET A 9 19.90 -13.39 10.77
CA MET A 9 18.53 -13.67 10.31
C MET A 9 18.45 -13.30 8.82
N MET A 10 18.44 -14.30 7.94
CA MET A 10 17.95 -14.11 6.57
C MET A 10 16.45 -13.86 6.66
N MET A 11 16.03 -12.60 6.52
CA MET A 11 14.65 -12.30 6.17
C MET A 11 14.40 -12.93 4.80
N ALA A 12 13.43 -13.84 4.70
CA ALA A 12 13.03 -14.36 3.41
C ALA A 12 12.54 -13.19 2.54
N GLU A 13 13.15 -12.98 1.38
CA GLU A 13 12.72 -11.92 0.46
C GLU A 13 11.25 -12.11 0.09
N GLY A 14 10.46 -11.05 0.21
CA GLY A 14 9.06 -11.05 -0.15
C GLY A 14 8.85 -11.20 -1.67
N PRO A 15 7.61 -11.48 -2.12
CA PRO A 15 7.30 -11.51 -3.54
C PRO A 15 7.59 -10.14 -4.17
N ARG A 16 8.45 -10.13 -5.21
CA ARG A 16 8.78 -8.92 -5.98
C ARG A 16 7.99 -8.85 -7.28
N VAL A 17 7.47 -7.67 -7.60
CA VAL A 17 6.69 -7.42 -8.82
C VAL A 17 7.13 -6.10 -9.45
N LYS A 18 7.27 -6.09 -10.79
CA LYS A 18 7.46 -4.85 -11.55
C LYS A 18 6.12 -4.15 -11.74
N VAL A 19 6.07 -2.87 -11.43
CA VAL A 19 4.92 -1.99 -11.60
C VAL A 19 5.36 -0.71 -12.33
N THR A 20 4.39 0.13 -12.70
CA THR A 20 4.70 1.49 -13.15
C THR A 20 5.49 2.21 -12.06
N GLY A 21 6.64 2.79 -12.43
CA GLY A 21 7.53 3.51 -11.52
C GLY A 21 8.69 2.70 -10.93
N GLY A 22 8.62 1.36 -10.89
CA GLY A 22 9.75 0.54 -10.41
C GLY A 22 9.37 -0.88 -9.96
N THR A 23 10.18 -1.45 -9.09
CA THR A 23 9.91 -2.77 -8.46
C THR A 23 9.40 -2.57 -7.04
N ILE A 24 8.37 -3.33 -6.66
CA ILE A 24 7.86 -3.41 -5.29
C ILE A 24 8.10 -4.80 -4.68
N GLU A 25 8.19 -4.86 -3.36
CA GLU A 25 8.27 -6.11 -2.58
C GLU A 25 7.15 -6.15 -1.53
N GLY A 26 6.29 -7.17 -1.63
CA GLY A 26 5.17 -7.37 -0.71
C GLY A 26 5.46 -8.42 0.37
N THR A 27 4.40 -8.89 1.04
CA THR A 27 4.47 -9.98 2.03
C THR A 27 3.68 -11.21 1.56
N VAL A 28 3.89 -12.35 2.23
CA VAL A 28 3.01 -13.52 2.11
C VAL A 28 2.45 -13.85 3.49
N GLU A 29 1.13 -13.80 3.62
CA GLU A 29 0.40 -14.09 4.86
C GLU A 29 -0.72 -15.09 4.52
N GLY A 30 -0.77 -16.24 5.20
CA GLY A 30 -1.83 -17.23 4.98
C GLY A 30 -1.94 -17.80 3.54
N GLY A 31 -0.87 -17.72 2.73
CA GLY A 31 -0.90 -18.10 1.32
C GLY A 31 -1.44 -17.02 0.37
N ILE A 32 -1.72 -15.83 0.90
CA ILE A 32 -2.06 -14.62 0.14
C ILE A 32 -0.82 -13.74 0.03
N ARG A 33 -0.53 -13.30 -1.19
CA ARG A 33 0.48 -12.27 -1.47
C ARG A 33 -0.18 -10.91 -1.31
N THR A 34 0.46 -10.06 -0.52
CA THR A 34 -0.09 -8.77 -0.14
C THR A 34 0.89 -7.66 -0.50
N PHE A 35 0.37 -6.62 -1.15
CA PHE A 35 1.13 -5.42 -1.51
C PHE A 35 0.34 -4.20 -1.04
N LYS A 36 0.80 -3.54 0.01
CA LYS A 36 0.16 -2.36 0.61
C LYS A 36 0.96 -1.10 0.28
N GLY A 37 0.28 0.04 0.19
CA GLY A 37 0.95 1.33 -0.01
C GLY A 37 1.63 1.47 -1.38
N VAL A 38 1.06 0.87 -2.43
CA VAL A 38 1.60 0.96 -3.80
C VAL A 38 1.18 2.29 -4.43
N PRO A 39 2.11 3.17 -4.83
CA PRO A 39 1.75 4.47 -5.42
C PRO A 39 1.15 4.28 -6.81
N PHE A 40 0.04 4.97 -7.08
CA PHE A 40 -0.58 4.98 -8.42
C PHE A 40 -0.52 6.36 -9.12
N ALA A 41 -0.06 7.40 -8.42
CA ALA A 41 0.19 8.73 -8.98
C ALA A 41 1.32 9.44 -8.20
N ALA A 42 1.80 10.58 -8.72
CA ALA A 42 2.66 11.47 -7.96
C ALA A 42 1.89 12.11 -6.77
N PRO A 43 2.56 12.44 -5.65
CA PRO A 43 1.92 13.10 -4.52
C PRO A 43 1.25 14.42 -4.95
N PRO A 44 -0.05 14.64 -4.66
CA PRO A 44 -0.81 15.81 -5.10
C PRO A 44 -0.57 17.03 -4.20
N VAL A 45 0.69 17.34 -3.92
CA VAL A 45 1.13 18.40 -2.98
C VAL A 45 1.67 19.63 -3.72
N GLY A 46 1.70 20.77 -3.02
CA GLY A 46 2.23 22.02 -3.58
C GLY A 46 1.50 22.44 -4.86
N GLU A 47 2.23 22.65 -5.94
CA GLU A 47 1.67 23.05 -7.25
C GLU A 47 0.77 21.98 -7.88
N LEU A 48 0.85 20.72 -7.43
CA LEU A 48 -0.03 19.64 -7.89
C LEU A 48 -1.36 19.58 -7.12
N ARG A 49 -1.50 20.38 -6.06
CA ARG A 49 -2.75 20.46 -5.31
C ARG A 49 -3.86 21.00 -6.21
N TRP A 50 -5.02 20.35 -6.17
CA TRP A 50 -6.20 20.69 -7.00
C TRP A 50 -5.97 20.55 -8.51
N ARG A 51 -4.96 19.77 -8.92
CA ARG A 51 -4.73 19.39 -10.31
C ARG A 51 -5.11 17.92 -10.52
N GLU A 52 -5.22 17.53 -11.78
CA GLU A 52 -5.35 16.13 -12.13
C GLU A 52 -4.13 15.32 -11.63
N PRO A 53 -4.32 14.06 -11.20
CA PRO A 53 -3.22 13.21 -10.76
C PRO A 53 -2.15 13.07 -11.85
N GLN A 54 -0.90 13.35 -11.50
CA GLN A 54 0.22 13.20 -12.41
C GLN A 54 0.79 11.77 -12.37
N PRO A 55 1.47 11.30 -13.42
CA PRO A 55 2.06 9.97 -13.45
C PRO A 55 2.96 9.69 -12.25
N VAL A 56 3.02 8.42 -11.84
CA VAL A 56 3.90 7.95 -10.75
C VAL A 56 5.34 8.41 -10.99
N VAL A 57 5.94 9.04 -9.96
CA VAL A 57 7.36 9.34 -9.95
C VAL A 57 8.14 8.04 -9.84
N SER A 58 8.99 7.76 -10.83
CA SER A 58 9.77 6.53 -10.84
C SER A 58 10.83 6.53 -9.74
N TRP A 59 11.13 5.36 -9.20
CA TRP A 59 12.16 5.14 -8.18
C TRP A 59 13.20 4.14 -8.65
N LYS A 60 14.36 4.16 -8.00
CA LYS A 60 15.43 3.17 -8.18
C LYS A 60 15.33 2.11 -7.08
N GLY A 61 15.77 0.89 -7.39
CA GLY A 61 15.78 -0.22 -6.45
C GLY A 61 14.40 -0.84 -6.23
N VAL A 62 14.24 -1.47 -5.07
CA VAL A 62 13.01 -2.17 -4.65
C VAL A 62 12.34 -1.35 -3.56
N ARG A 63 11.07 -1.00 -3.74
CA ARG A 63 10.27 -0.29 -2.75
C ARG A 63 9.49 -1.29 -1.88
N PRO A 64 9.55 -1.20 -0.54
CA PRO A 64 8.67 -1.98 0.32
C PRO A 64 7.19 -1.64 0.08
N ALA A 65 6.37 -2.67 0.00
CA ALA A 65 4.92 -2.62 -0.12
C ALA A 65 4.28 -3.53 0.94
N ASP A 66 4.77 -3.45 2.17
CA ASP A 66 4.38 -4.25 3.32
C ASP A 66 3.48 -3.50 4.33
N ALA A 67 3.38 -2.17 4.18
CA ALA A 67 2.61 -1.30 5.05
C ALA A 67 1.63 -0.41 4.28
N PHE A 68 0.53 -0.03 4.92
CA PHE A 68 -0.42 0.92 4.35
C PHE A 68 0.19 2.30 4.18
N GLY A 69 -0.13 2.96 3.06
CA GLY A 69 0.18 4.36 2.85
C GLY A 69 -0.66 5.29 3.75
N PRO A 70 -0.35 6.59 3.79
CA PRO A 70 -1.19 7.57 4.49
C PRO A 70 -2.61 7.62 3.91
N ARG A 71 -3.58 7.92 4.77
CA ARG A 71 -4.96 8.20 4.32
C ARG A 71 -5.14 9.67 3.91
N PRO A 72 -6.07 9.97 2.99
CA PRO A 72 -6.29 11.34 2.53
C PRO A 72 -6.68 12.29 3.66
N MET A 73 -6.37 13.58 3.49
CA MET A 73 -6.83 14.67 4.34
C MET A 73 -8.34 14.57 4.60
N GLN A 74 -8.72 14.37 5.86
CA GLN A 74 -10.12 14.23 6.28
C GLN A 74 -10.28 14.49 7.78
N LEU A 75 -11.47 14.92 8.17
CA LEU A 75 -11.90 14.99 9.58
C LEU A 75 -12.49 13.64 10.03
N PRO A 76 -12.55 13.35 11.34
CA PRO A 76 -13.25 12.18 11.86
C PRO A 76 -14.78 12.38 11.79
N VAL A 77 -15.36 12.28 10.60
CA VAL A 77 -16.79 12.55 10.34
C VAL A 77 -17.69 11.39 10.78
N PHE A 78 -17.23 10.15 10.57
CA PHE A 78 -17.99 8.93 10.88
C PHE A 78 -17.27 8.15 11.98
N SER A 79 -17.97 7.90 13.09
CA SER A 79 -17.38 7.28 14.29
C SER A 79 -17.05 5.79 14.12
N ASP A 80 -17.63 5.13 13.12
CA ASP A 80 -17.40 3.71 12.85
C ASP A 80 -16.22 3.45 11.89
N MET A 81 -15.65 4.49 11.28
CA MET A 81 -14.48 4.35 10.42
C MET A 81 -13.20 4.15 11.24
N VAL A 82 -12.55 3.00 11.03
CA VAL A 82 -11.33 2.60 11.75
C VAL A 82 -10.21 2.39 10.75
N PHE A 83 -9.18 3.24 10.81
CA PHE A 83 -8.08 3.26 9.85
C PHE A 83 -6.82 2.60 10.40
N ARG A 84 -6.07 1.91 9.53
CA ARG A 84 -4.79 1.24 9.84
C ARG A 84 -3.55 2.01 9.35
N SER A 85 -3.77 3.05 8.55
CA SER A 85 -2.78 3.95 7.98
C SER A 85 -2.07 4.71 9.09
N PRO A 86 -0.78 5.03 8.89
CA PRO A 86 0.05 5.58 9.96
C PRO A 86 -0.31 7.03 10.29
N ARG A 87 -0.91 7.76 9.35
CA ARG A 87 -1.25 9.19 9.48
C ARG A 87 -2.21 9.64 8.39
N VAL A 88 -2.71 10.86 8.56
CA VAL A 88 -3.42 11.65 7.54
C VAL A 88 -2.40 12.50 6.79
N ASP A 89 -2.44 12.51 5.46
CA ASP A 89 -1.48 13.25 4.62
C ASP A 89 -2.11 13.60 3.25
N GLU A 90 -1.55 14.59 2.56
CA GLU A 90 -1.88 14.87 1.16
C GLU A 90 -1.19 13.89 0.19
N ASP A 91 -0.03 13.35 0.58
CA ASP A 91 0.56 12.20 -0.11
C ASP A 91 -0.21 10.92 0.25
N CYS A 92 -1.37 10.72 -0.41
CA CYS A 92 -2.33 9.65 -0.09
C CYS A 92 -2.75 8.81 -1.31
N LEU A 93 -2.11 8.98 -2.48
CA LEU A 93 -2.49 8.31 -3.72
C LEU A 93 -1.86 6.91 -3.81
N TYR A 94 -2.31 6.04 -2.91
CA TYR A 94 -1.84 4.66 -2.75
C TYR A 94 -2.98 3.65 -2.86
N LEU A 95 -2.67 2.46 -3.39
CA LEU A 95 -3.58 1.31 -3.42
C LEU A 95 -2.98 0.11 -2.70
N ASN A 96 -3.84 -0.86 -2.41
CA ASN A 96 -3.47 -2.13 -1.77
C ASN A 96 -3.97 -3.30 -2.63
N VAL A 97 -3.21 -4.39 -2.68
CA VAL A 97 -3.49 -5.57 -3.49
C VAL A 97 -3.35 -6.83 -2.63
N TRP A 98 -4.35 -7.71 -2.73
CA TRP A 98 -4.32 -9.06 -2.21
C TRP A 98 -4.49 -10.02 -3.38
N ALA A 99 -3.62 -11.02 -3.49
CA ALA A 99 -3.66 -12.01 -4.55
C ALA A 99 -3.31 -13.40 -4.01
N PRO A 100 -3.99 -14.47 -4.45
CA PRO A 100 -3.60 -15.82 -4.07
C PRO A 100 -2.17 -16.12 -4.55
N ALA A 101 -1.42 -16.94 -3.80
CA ALA A 101 -0.05 -17.30 -4.17
C ALA A 101 0.05 -18.06 -5.50
N THR A 102 -1.04 -18.66 -5.95
CA THR A 102 -1.15 -19.43 -7.20
C THR A 102 -2.31 -18.94 -8.06
N GLY A 103 -2.18 -19.10 -9.38
CA GLY A 103 -3.18 -18.68 -10.35
C GLY A 103 -2.58 -17.75 -11.41
N LYS A 104 -3.21 -17.69 -12.58
CA LYS A 104 -2.81 -16.81 -13.68
C LYS A 104 -4.05 -16.18 -14.28
N LYS A 105 -3.98 -14.88 -14.62
CA LYS A 105 -5.07 -14.10 -15.26
C LYS A 105 -6.41 -14.28 -14.54
N LEU A 106 -6.39 -14.15 -13.21
CA LEU A 106 -7.59 -14.24 -12.39
C LEU A 106 -8.48 -13.00 -12.60
N PRO A 107 -9.79 -13.09 -12.33
CA PRO A 107 -10.65 -11.91 -12.19
C PRO A 107 -10.08 -10.93 -11.16
N VAL A 108 -10.22 -9.63 -11.44
CA VAL A 108 -9.74 -8.56 -10.55
C VAL A 108 -10.95 -7.77 -10.05
N LEU A 109 -11.14 -7.77 -8.73
CA LEU A 109 -12.09 -6.88 -8.06
C LEU A 109 -11.37 -5.60 -7.63
N VAL A 110 -11.88 -4.45 -8.05
CA VAL A 110 -11.39 -3.14 -7.61
C VAL A 110 -12.48 -2.50 -6.77
N TYR A 111 -12.20 -2.30 -5.48
CA TYR A 111 -13.14 -1.70 -4.54
C TYR A 111 -12.81 -0.23 -4.31
N PHE A 112 -13.82 0.62 -4.39
CA PHE A 112 -13.76 2.04 -4.05
C PHE A 112 -14.51 2.26 -2.74
N TYR A 113 -13.83 2.76 -1.72
CA TYR A 113 -14.43 3.01 -0.41
C TYR A 113 -15.47 4.13 -0.47
N GLY A 114 -16.44 4.06 0.45
CA GLY A 114 -17.48 5.09 0.62
C GLY A 114 -17.03 6.27 1.48
N GLY A 115 -17.98 6.96 2.10
CA GLY A 115 -17.71 8.11 2.99
C GLY A 115 -18.04 9.48 2.40
N GLY A 116 -18.94 9.52 1.41
CA GLY A 116 -19.56 10.75 0.93
C GLY A 116 -18.57 11.75 0.31
N PHE A 117 -17.43 11.28 -0.18
CA PHE A 117 -16.32 12.09 -0.72
C PHE A 117 -15.66 13.04 0.30
N VAL A 118 -15.92 12.88 1.60
CA VAL A 118 -15.35 13.72 2.67
C VAL A 118 -14.52 12.94 3.70
N ALA A 119 -14.68 11.62 3.75
CA ALA A 119 -13.95 10.71 4.60
C ALA A 119 -13.85 9.32 3.93
N GLY A 120 -13.00 8.45 4.47
CA GLY A 120 -12.76 7.10 3.98
C GLY A 120 -11.31 6.87 3.54
N ALA A 121 -10.91 5.60 3.52
CA ALA A 121 -9.61 5.16 3.04
C ALA A 121 -9.60 3.63 2.76
N ALA A 122 -8.64 3.17 1.96
CA ALA A 122 -8.55 1.78 1.49
C ALA A 122 -7.92 0.79 2.48
N ASP A 123 -7.82 1.19 3.75
CA ASP A 123 -7.07 0.51 4.82
C ASP A 123 -7.97 0.17 6.02
N GLU A 124 -9.29 0.30 5.93
CA GLU A 124 -10.16 -0.18 7.00
C GLU A 124 -10.12 -1.72 7.11
N PRO A 125 -10.28 -2.30 8.31
CA PRO A 125 -10.35 -3.75 8.48
C PRO A 125 -11.45 -4.42 7.66
N ARG A 126 -12.58 -3.73 7.45
CA ARG A 126 -13.71 -4.22 6.65
C ARG A 126 -13.41 -4.38 5.15
N TYR A 127 -12.27 -3.87 4.68
CA TYR A 127 -11.82 -3.95 3.29
C TYR A 127 -10.62 -4.91 3.11
N ASP A 128 -10.26 -5.69 4.15
CA ASP A 128 -9.17 -6.64 4.03
C ASP A 128 -9.51 -7.75 3.03
N GLY A 129 -8.58 -8.04 2.12
CA GLY A 129 -8.72 -9.05 1.08
C GLY A 129 -8.01 -10.37 1.40
N ALA A 130 -7.42 -10.52 2.59
CA ALA A 130 -6.79 -11.75 3.07
C ALA A 130 -7.78 -12.73 3.73
#